data_AF-A0A9D3VKG8-F1
#
_entry.id   AF-A0A9D3VKG8-F1
#
_cell.length_a   1.000
_cell.length_b   1.000
_cell.length_c   1.000
_cell.angle_alpha   90.00
_cell.angle_beta   90.00
_cell.angle_gamma   90.00
#
_symmetry.space_group_name_H-M   'P 1'
#
loop_
_entity.id
_entity.type
_entity.pdbx_description
1 polymer ?
#
loop_
_entity_poly.entity_id
_entity_poly.type
_entity_poly.pdbx_seq_one_letter_code
_entity_poly.pdbx_strand_id
1 'polypeptide(L)'
;MAGGRRKKQHFSRIHAFTCGKASFRGDHSLIGAPGFSRVVYCNDPECFEASLLNYGGNYVRSTKYTLATFFPKSLFEQFRRVANFYFLICAILSFTPLSPYSSISNVLPLVVVIGATMGKEAVEDWKRKK
;
A
#
# COMPACT_ATOMS: atom_id res chain seq x y z
N MET A 1 -49.10 -63.65 -2.53
CA MET A 1 -47.65 -63.70 -2.82
C MET A 1 -47.11 -62.28 -2.78
N ALA A 2 -46.20 -61.99 -1.86
CA ALA A 2 -45.78 -60.64 -1.48
C ALA A 2 -44.57 -60.14 -2.31
N GLY A 3 -44.68 -58.94 -2.87
CA GLY A 3 -43.60 -58.29 -3.63
C GLY A 3 -42.58 -57.60 -2.71
N GLY A 4 -41.34 -58.09 -2.72
CA GLY A 4 -40.23 -57.55 -1.93
C GLY A 4 -39.67 -56.26 -2.51
N ARG A 5 -39.79 -55.16 -1.76
CA ARG A 5 -39.28 -53.82 -2.10
C ARG A 5 -37.83 -53.69 -1.61
N ARG A 6 -36.84 -53.79 -2.50
CA ARG A 6 -35.41 -53.57 -2.15
C ARG A 6 -35.15 -52.08 -1.92
N LYS A 7 -34.88 -51.69 -0.66
CA LYS A 7 -34.36 -50.35 -0.32
C LYS A 7 -32.85 -50.31 -0.57
N LYS A 8 -32.40 -49.42 -1.46
CA LYS A 8 -30.98 -49.09 -1.61
C LYS A 8 -30.55 -48.23 -0.42
N GLN A 9 -29.55 -48.66 0.33
CA GLN A 9 -28.94 -47.87 1.40
C GLN A 9 -27.94 -46.90 0.78
N HIS A 10 -28.15 -45.61 1.00
CA HIS A 10 -27.24 -44.56 0.55
C HIS A 10 -26.19 -44.31 1.63
N PHE A 11 -24.96 -44.74 1.38
CA PHE A 11 -23.80 -44.64 2.28
C PHE A 11 -23.22 -43.22 2.33
N SER A 12 -24.05 -42.18 2.41
CA SER A 12 -23.58 -40.80 2.50
C SER A 12 -23.36 -40.41 3.96
N ARG A 13 -22.25 -40.84 4.55
CA ARG A 13 -21.58 -40.17 5.70
C ARG A 13 -20.38 -40.96 6.21
N ILE A 14 -19.23 -40.79 5.58
CA ILE A 14 -17.95 -40.91 6.30
C ILE A 14 -17.00 -39.93 5.64
N HIS A 15 -16.95 -38.69 6.11
CA HIS A 15 -15.79 -37.78 6.11
C HIS A 15 -16.24 -36.48 6.79
N ALA A 16 -16.63 -36.57 8.06
CA ALA A 16 -16.58 -35.39 8.91
C ALA A 16 -15.11 -35.17 9.24
N PHE A 17 -14.46 -34.27 8.50
CA PHE A 17 -13.17 -33.75 8.91
C PHE A 17 -13.38 -33.08 10.26
N THR A 18 -12.89 -33.73 11.31
CA THR A 18 -12.76 -33.13 12.63
C THR A 18 -11.74 -32.01 12.50
N CYS A 19 -12.17 -30.82 12.11
CA CYS A 19 -11.39 -29.62 12.30
C CYS A 19 -11.34 -29.42 13.81
N GLY A 20 -10.17 -29.69 14.40
CA GLY A 20 -9.94 -29.41 15.81
C GLY A 20 -10.35 -27.98 16.08
N LYS A 21 -11.21 -27.77 17.09
CA LYS A 21 -11.47 -26.44 17.63
C LYS A 21 -10.12 -25.89 18.06
N ALA A 22 -9.51 -25.03 17.24
CA ALA A 22 -8.44 -24.17 17.68
C ALA A 22 -9.02 -23.40 18.87
N SER A 23 -8.42 -23.63 20.03
CA SER A 23 -8.80 -23.01 21.29
C SER A 23 -8.88 -21.49 21.08
N PHE A 24 -10.10 -20.96 21.01
CA PHE A 24 -10.41 -19.54 21.06
C PHE A 24 -10.10 -19.05 22.48
N ARG A 25 -8.82 -18.99 22.83
CA ARG A 25 -8.31 -18.39 24.06
C ARG A 25 -7.11 -17.55 23.67
N GLY A 26 -7.28 -16.23 23.65
CA GLY A 26 -6.18 -15.34 24.04
C GLY A 26 -5.81 -14.16 23.15
N ASP A 27 -6.39 -13.99 21.95
CA ASP A 27 -5.81 -13.02 20.99
C ASP A 27 -6.76 -11.86 20.62
N HIS A 28 -7.52 -11.31 21.58
CA HIS A 28 -8.35 -10.12 21.33
C HIS A 28 -7.53 -8.88 20.92
N SER A 29 -6.23 -8.84 21.23
CA SER A 29 -5.31 -7.75 20.85
C SER A 29 -4.81 -7.82 19.41
N LEU A 30 -5.02 -8.95 18.70
CA LEU A 30 -4.54 -9.17 17.34
C LEU A 30 -5.68 -9.13 16.30
N ILE A 31 -6.91 -8.84 16.74
CA ILE A 31 -8.08 -8.69 15.88
C ILE A 31 -7.84 -7.54 14.90
N GLY A 32 -7.68 -7.87 13.61
CA GLY A 32 -7.44 -6.89 12.54
C GLY A 32 -6.04 -6.91 11.90
N ALA A 33 -5.10 -7.68 12.42
CA ALA A 33 -3.77 -7.85 11.80
C ALA A 33 -3.77 -8.88 10.65
N PRO A 34 -2.82 -8.81 9.70
CA PRO A 34 -2.71 -9.79 8.61
C PRO A 34 -2.50 -11.20 9.18
N GLY A 35 -3.40 -12.14 8.86
CA GLY A 35 -3.37 -13.51 9.36
C GLY A 35 -4.25 -13.80 10.59
N PHE A 36 -4.96 -12.80 11.12
CA PHE A 36 -5.82 -12.94 12.29
C PHE A 36 -7.32 -12.83 11.96
N SER A 37 -8.17 -13.29 12.89
CA SER A 37 -9.63 -13.19 12.78
C SER A 37 -10.08 -11.72 12.95
N ARG A 38 -11.14 -11.33 12.24
CA ARG A 38 -11.80 -10.02 12.38
C ARG A 38 -13.25 -10.21 12.81
N VAL A 39 -13.75 -9.33 13.66
CA VAL A 39 -15.12 -9.36 14.15
C VAL A 39 -15.93 -8.35 13.35
N VAL A 40 -17.01 -8.80 12.72
CA VAL A 40 -17.92 -7.93 11.96
C VAL A 40 -19.32 -8.12 12.53
N TYR A 41 -19.93 -7.03 12.95
CA TYR A 41 -21.31 -7.02 13.44
C TYR A 41 -22.25 -6.82 12.26
N CYS A 42 -23.21 -7.73 12.09
CA CYS A 42 -24.18 -7.67 11.00
C CYS A 42 -25.46 -6.99 11.49
N ASN A 43 -26.02 -6.10 10.65
CA ASN A 43 -27.32 -5.46 10.90
C ASN A 43 -27.37 -4.54 12.14
N ASP A 44 -26.21 -4.05 12.59
CA ASP A 44 -26.08 -3.08 13.69
C ASP A 44 -25.09 -1.97 13.30
N PRO A 45 -25.58 -0.89 12.66
CA PRO A 45 -24.73 0.21 12.18
C PRO A 45 -24.27 1.15 13.31
N GLU A 46 -24.95 1.14 14.46
CA GLU A 46 -24.68 2.04 15.60
C GLU A 46 -23.77 1.37 16.65
N CYS A 47 -23.26 0.17 16.36
CA CYS A 47 -22.39 -0.57 17.25
C CYS A 47 -21.08 0.20 17.46
N PHE A 48 -20.94 0.86 18.61
CA PHE A 48 -19.75 1.63 18.99
C PHE A 48 -18.46 0.77 18.91
N GLU A 49 -18.55 -0.50 19.29
CA GLU A 49 -17.45 -1.47 19.19
C GLU A 49 -16.97 -1.66 17.74
N ALA A 50 -17.87 -1.64 16.75
CA ALA A 50 -17.50 -1.71 15.34
C ALA A 50 -16.74 -0.46 14.87
N SER A 51 -17.08 0.71 15.41
CA SER A 51 -16.39 1.97 15.11
C SER A 51 -14.98 2.03 15.71
N LEU A 52 -14.77 1.40 16.87
CA LEU A 52 -13.48 1.36 17.56
C LEU A 52 -12.44 0.53 16.80
N LEU A 53 -12.89 -0.49 16.04
CA LEU A 53 -12.02 -1.37 15.25
C LEU A 53 -11.39 -0.69 14.02
N ASN A 54 -11.87 0.51 13.64
CA ASN A 54 -11.31 1.41 12.61
C ASN A 54 -10.75 0.69 11.36
N TYR A 55 -11.61 -0.10 10.71
CA TYR A 55 -11.24 -0.77 9.47
C TYR A 55 -10.98 0.23 8.34
N GLY A 56 -9.96 -0.05 7.53
CA GLY A 56 -9.70 0.73 6.32
C GLY A 56 -10.91 0.73 5.39
N GLY A 57 -11.25 1.90 4.86
CA GLY A 57 -12.33 2.02 3.88
C GLY A 57 -12.03 1.26 2.58
N ASN A 58 -13.07 0.98 1.79
CA ASN A 58 -12.95 0.26 0.51
C ASN A 58 -12.38 1.14 -0.64
N TYR A 59 -11.70 2.23 -0.30
CA TYR A 59 -11.09 3.09 -1.31
C TYR A 59 -9.80 2.46 -1.82
N VAL A 60 -9.81 2.07 -3.09
CA VAL A 60 -8.62 1.53 -3.76
C VAL A 60 -7.85 2.68 -4.38
N ARG A 61 -6.55 2.73 -4.07
CA ARG A 61 -5.65 3.77 -4.55
C ARG A 61 -4.56 3.18 -5.44
N SER A 62 -4.62 3.48 -6.72
CA SER A 62 -3.64 3.06 -7.73
C SER A 62 -2.44 4.00 -7.88
N THR A 63 -2.47 5.16 -7.21
CA THR A 63 -1.51 6.25 -7.43
C THR A 63 -0.30 6.13 -6.54
N LYS A 64 0.87 6.40 -7.10
CA LYS A 64 2.15 6.18 -6.42
C LYS A 64 2.41 7.20 -5.30
N TYR A 65 1.90 8.43 -5.44
CA TYR A 65 2.22 9.52 -4.52
C TYR A 65 0.97 10.14 -3.88
N THR A 66 1.08 10.46 -2.59
CA THR A 66 0.11 11.30 -1.86
C THR A 66 0.51 12.75 -2.02
N LEU A 67 -0.44 13.69 -1.93
CA LEU A 67 -0.12 15.12 -2.02
C LEU A 67 1.03 15.51 -1.07
N ALA A 68 1.02 14.97 0.16
CA ALA A 68 2.09 15.18 1.14
C ALA A 68 3.40 14.43 0.82
N THR A 69 3.33 13.24 0.22
CA THR A 69 4.52 12.40 -0.02
C THR A 69 5.13 12.58 -1.41
N PHE A 70 4.47 13.32 -2.29
CA PHE A 70 4.88 13.55 -3.67
C PHE A 70 6.25 14.20 -3.74
N PHE A 71 6.41 15.35 -3.08
CA PHE A 71 7.66 16.12 -3.13
C PHE A 71 8.86 15.34 -2.57
N PRO A 72 8.84 14.83 -1.32
CA PRO A 72 10.01 14.15 -0.77
C PRO A 72 10.33 12.82 -1.49
N LYS A 73 9.33 12.04 -1.90
CA LYS A 73 9.58 10.77 -2.60
C LYS A 73 10.04 10.98 -4.04
N SER A 74 9.41 11.88 -4.80
CA SER A 74 9.79 12.12 -6.20
C SER A 74 11.21 12.72 -6.26
N LEU A 75 11.54 13.66 -5.37
CA LEU A 75 12.90 14.22 -5.31
C LEU A 75 13.95 13.17 -4.93
N PHE A 76 13.65 12.28 -3.98
CA PHE A 76 14.52 11.16 -3.63
C PHE A 76 14.78 10.23 -4.83
N GLU A 77 13.74 9.92 -5.61
CA GLU A 77 13.88 9.10 -6.82
C GLU A 77 14.70 9.77 -7.92
N GLN A 78 14.59 11.10 -8.07
CA GLN A 78 15.42 11.84 -9.02
C GLN A 78 16.90 11.82 -8.62
N PHE A 79 17.24 12.02 -7.34
CA PHE A 79 18.64 12.00 -6.88
C PHE A 79 19.24 10.59 -6.76
N ARG A 80 18.42 9.54 -6.77
CA ARG A 80 18.91 8.15 -6.88
C ARG A 80 19.53 7.83 -8.24
N ARG A 81 19.34 8.69 -9.26
CA ARG A 81 19.98 8.55 -10.56
C ARG A 81 21.40 9.11 -10.49
N VAL A 82 22.38 8.30 -10.90
CA VAL A 82 23.82 8.63 -10.83
C VAL A 82 24.14 9.97 -11.49
N ALA A 83 23.52 10.29 -12.64
CA ALA A 83 23.72 11.57 -13.32
C ALA A 83 23.25 12.78 -12.48
N ASN A 84 22.06 12.72 -11.89
CA ASN A 84 21.52 13.79 -11.06
C ASN A 84 22.32 13.94 -9.76
N PHE A 85 22.81 12.84 -9.20
CA PHE A 85 23.70 12.84 -8.04
C PHE A 85 25.06 13.47 -8.33
N TYR A 86 25.65 13.18 -9.50
CA TYR A 86 26.88 13.84 -9.96
C TYR A 86 26.70 15.36 -10.06
N PHE A 87 25.66 15.81 -10.75
CA PHE A 87 25.37 17.25 -10.88
C PHE A 87 25.05 17.91 -9.53
N LEU A 88 24.44 17.18 -8.59
CA LEU A 88 24.23 17.66 -7.23
C LEU A 88 25.57 17.91 -6.50
N ILE A 89 26.52 16.97 -6.59
CA ILE A 89 27.85 17.15 -5.99
C ILE A 89 28.57 18.33 -6.64
N CYS A 90 28.55 18.44 -7.97
CA CYS A 90 29.15 19.57 -8.68
C CYS A 90 28.50 20.91 -8.26
N ALA A 91 27.18 20.94 -8.11
CA ALA A 91 26.45 22.10 -7.62
C ALA A 91 26.87 22.47 -6.19
N ILE A 92 27.01 21.50 -5.28
CA ILE A 92 27.48 21.75 -3.91
C ILE A 92 28.92 22.28 -3.91
N LEU A 93 29.82 21.65 -4.69
CA LEU A 93 31.21 22.08 -4.81
C LEU A 93 31.32 23.50 -5.38
N SER A 94 30.39 23.91 -6.24
CA SER A 94 30.37 25.25 -6.84
C SER A 94 30.07 26.39 -5.86
N PHE A 95 29.64 26.11 -4.63
CA PHE A 95 29.53 27.12 -3.56
C PHE A 95 30.85 27.35 -2.83
N THR A 96 31.83 26.48 -3.04
CA THR A 96 33.16 26.60 -2.45
C THR A 96 33.97 27.64 -3.25
N PRO A 97 34.82 28.45 -2.61
CA PRO A 97 35.66 29.45 -3.31
C PRO A 97 36.68 28.86 -4.30
N LEU A 98 36.78 27.53 -4.36
CA LEU A 98 37.67 26.80 -5.28
C LEU A 98 37.10 26.67 -6.69
N SER A 99 35.81 26.94 -6.89
CA SER A 99 35.19 26.78 -8.20
C SER A 99 35.34 28.05 -9.05
N PRO A 100 35.83 27.94 -10.30
CA PRO A 100 35.98 29.09 -11.19
C PRO A 100 34.65 29.53 -11.84
N TYR A 101 33.57 28.76 -11.65
CA TYR A 101 32.26 28.99 -12.24
C TYR A 101 31.28 29.55 -11.21
N SER A 102 30.33 30.37 -11.66
CA SER A 102 29.25 30.83 -10.79
C SER A 102 28.38 29.66 -10.33
N SER A 103 28.02 29.61 -9.05
CA SER A 103 27.18 28.57 -8.47
C SER A 103 25.80 28.49 -9.16
N ILE A 104 25.30 29.63 -9.64
CA ILE A 104 24.02 29.73 -10.35
C ILE A 104 24.05 28.92 -11.65
N SER A 105 25.14 28.97 -12.41
CA SER A 105 25.27 28.27 -13.69
C SER A 105 25.23 26.75 -13.55
N ASN A 106 25.64 26.20 -12.39
CA ASN A 106 25.58 24.77 -12.10
C ASN A 106 24.21 24.33 -11.53
N VAL A 107 23.62 25.14 -10.65
CA VAL A 107 22.35 24.81 -9.97
C VAL A 107 21.15 24.95 -10.91
N LEU A 108 21.13 26.00 -11.74
CA LEU A 108 19.99 26.30 -12.62
C LEU A 108 19.60 25.13 -13.55
N PRO A 109 20.50 24.53 -14.36
CA PRO A 109 20.14 23.42 -15.23
C PRO A 109 19.65 22.19 -14.46
N LEU A 110 20.25 21.91 -13.29
CA LEU A 110 19.84 20.80 -12.43
C LEU A 110 18.40 20.97 -11.94
N VAL A 111 18.06 22.16 -11.44
CA VAL A 111 16.72 22.47 -10.93
C VAL A 111 15.68 22.42 -12.06
N VAL A 112 16.00 22.95 -13.25
CA VAL A 112 15.08 22.93 -14.39
C VAL A 112 14.77 21.49 -14.83
N VAL A 113 15.80 20.64 -14.97
CA VAL A 113 15.62 19.25 -15.40
C VAL A 113 14.83 18.45 -14.35
N ILE A 114 15.18 18.56 -13.06
CA ILE A 114 14.46 17.88 -11.97
C ILE A 114 13.03 18.41 -11.86
N GLY A 115 12.82 19.72 -11.97
CA GLY A 115 11.50 20.33 -11.93
C GLY A 115 10.60 19.83 -13.07
N ALA A 116 11.13 19.75 -14.29
CA ALA A 116 10.39 19.23 -15.43
C ALA A 116 10.03 17.75 -15.29
N THR A 117 10.94 16.91 -14.77
CA THR A 117 10.66 15.48 -14.56
C THR A 117 9.64 15.26 -13.44
N MET A 118 9.77 15.98 -12.32
CA MET A 118 8.77 15.97 -11.24
C MET A 118 7.41 16.47 -11.74
N GLY A 119 7.37 17.55 -12.53
CA GLY A 119 6.12 18.07 -13.10
C GLY A 119 5.41 17.05 -14.00
N LYS A 120 6.18 16.34 -14.86
CA LYS A 120 5.64 15.25 -15.67
C LYS A 120 5.04 14.13 -14.81
N GLU A 121 5.77 13.69 -13.79
CA GLU A 121 5.30 12.65 -12.85
C GLU A 121 4.02 13.08 -12.11
N ALA A 122 3.94 14.35 -11.69
CA ALA A 122 2.76 14.90 -11.02
C ALA A 122 1.51 14.82 -11.91
N VAL A 123 1.63 15.24 -13.18
CA VAL A 123 0.52 15.23 -14.14
C VAL A 123 0.08 13.79 -14.43
N GLU A 124 1.03 12.87 -14.57
CA GLU A 124 0.75 11.46 -14.80
C GLU A 124 0.02 10.82 -13.60
N ASP A 125 0.48 11.10 -12.37
CA ASP A 125 -0.16 10.58 -11.17
C ASP A 125 -1.54 11.22 -10.92
N TRP A 126 -1.76 12.48 -11.33
CA TRP A 126 -3.09 13.11 -11.29
C TRP A 126 -4.04 12.47 -12.30
N LYS A 127 -3.58 12.18 -13.52
CA LYS A 127 -4.39 11.43 -14.51
C LYS A 127 -4.78 10.04 -14.02
N ARG A 128 -3.97 9.40 -13.17
CA ARG A 128 -4.31 8.10 -12.53
C ARG A 128 -5.31 8.21 -11.38
N LYS A 129 -5.44 9.40 -10.75
CA LYS A 129 -6.43 9.65 -9.67
C LYS A 129 -7.83 9.91 -10.19
N LYS A 130 -7.93 10.41 -11.42
CA LYS A 130 -9.20 10.74 -12.07
C LYS A 130 -9.77 9.51 -12.76
#